data_AF-U4TQG3-F1
#
_entry.id   AF-U4TQG3-F1
#
_cell.length_a   1.000
_cell.length_b   1.000
_cell.length_c   1.000
_cell.angle_alpha   90.00
_cell.angle_beta   90.00
_cell.angle_gamma   90.00
#
_symmetry.space_group_name_H-M   'P 1'
#
loop_
_entity.id
_entity.type
_entity.pdbx_description
1 polymer ?
#
loop_
_entity_poly.entity_id
_entity_poly.type
_entity_poly.pdbx_seq_one_letter_code
_entity_poly.pdbx_strand_id
1 'polypeptide(L)'
;MSAPIVICLIFILNGAIAQREFPGNFKFGTAGASYQIEGGYNEDGRGPSMWDTFSHIPGNIKNDSNGDIASDSYHKYKEDVAILKNLGVQFYRFSVSWSRIFTNGTPNTYNQAG
;
A
#
# COMPACT_ATOMS: atom_id res chain seq x y z
N MET A 1 -27.19 -47.58 18.37
CA MET A 1 -28.09 -46.39 18.41
C MET A 1 -27.31 -45.07 18.34
N SER A 2 -26.30 -44.91 17.47
CA SER A 2 -25.40 -43.73 17.46
C SER A 2 -25.24 -43.05 16.10
N ALA A 3 -25.67 -43.69 15.00
CA ALA A 3 -25.57 -43.12 13.65
C ALA A 3 -26.37 -41.80 13.42
N PRO A 4 -27.60 -41.62 13.92
CA PRO A 4 -28.38 -40.41 13.58
C PRO A 4 -27.86 -39.15 14.28
N ILE A 5 -27.25 -39.27 15.47
CA ILE A 5 -26.68 -38.13 16.21
C ILE A 5 -25.42 -37.61 15.52
N VAL A 6 -24.56 -38.51 15.02
CA VAL A 6 -23.33 -38.15 14.28
C VAL A 6 -23.67 -37.47 12.95
N ILE A 7 -24.66 -37.98 12.22
CA ILE A 7 -25.13 -37.37 10.96
C ILE A 7 -25.71 -35.97 11.23
N CYS A 8 -26.53 -35.81 12.26
CA CYS A 8 -27.11 -34.51 12.63
C CYS A 8 -26.04 -33.48 13.03
N LEU A 9 -24.99 -33.90 13.77
CA LEU A 9 -23.85 -33.05 14.10
C LEU A 9 -23.05 -32.60 12.86
N ILE A 10 -22.87 -33.47 11.86
CA ILE A 10 -22.20 -33.10 10.59
C ILE A 10 -23.02 -32.06 9.80
N PHE A 11 -24.36 -32.17 9.79
CA PHE A 11 -25.22 -31.17 9.14
C PHE A 11 -25.25 -29.84 9.90
N ILE A 12 -25.27 -29.87 11.23
CA ILE A 12 -25.25 -28.65 12.06
C ILE A 12 -23.90 -27.92 11.95
N LEU A 13 -22.78 -28.64 11.86
CA LEU A 13 -21.45 -28.05 11.65
C LEU A 13 -21.27 -27.47 10.24
N ASN A 14 -21.83 -28.10 9.19
CA ASN A 14 -21.81 -27.55 7.83
C ASN A 14 -22.73 -26.32 7.67
N GLY A 15 -23.84 -26.25 8.43
CA GLY A 15 -24.77 -25.12 8.36
C GLY A 15 -24.30 -23.86 9.10
N ALA A 16 -23.36 -23.98 10.04
CA ALA A 16 -22.89 -22.87 10.87
C ALA A 16 -21.81 -21.98 10.22
N ILE A 17 -21.27 -22.39 9.07
CA ILE A 17 -20.40 -21.55 8.25
C ILE A 17 -21.11 -21.31 6.93
N ALA A 18 -22.02 -20.34 6.90
CA ALA A 18 -22.48 -19.80 5.64
C ALA A 18 -21.26 -19.21 4.92
N GLN A 19 -20.73 -19.92 3.93
CA GLN A 19 -19.72 -19.44 2.98
C GLN A 19 -20.32 -18.22 2.26
N ARG A 20 -20.07 -17.04 2.81
CA ARG A 20 -20.43 -15.78 2.16
C ARG A 20 -19.36 -15.47 1.13
N GLU A 21 -19.70 -15.68 -0.12
CA GLU A 21 -18.83 -15.30 -1.24
C GLU A 21 -19.04 -13.83 -1.58
N PHE A 22 -17.97 -13.17 -2.03
CA PHE A 22 -18.08 -11.85 -2.64
C PHE A 22 -18.71 -11.98 -4.04
N PRO A 23 -19.34 -10.91 -4.57
CA PRO A 23 -19.77 -10.90 -5.97
C PRO A 23 -18.61 -11.30 -6.90
N GLY A 24 -18.89 -12.04 -7.97
CA GLY A 24 -17.83 -12.57 -8.85
C GLY A 24 -16.95 -11.50 -9.54
N ASN A 25 -17.39 -10.24 -9.52
CA ASN A 25 -16.64 -9.08 -10.02
C ASN A 25 -15.98 -8.24 -8.92
N PHE A 26 -16.09 -8.66 -7.65
CA PHE A 26 -15.41 -8.01 -6.54
C PHE A 26 -13.90 -8.17 -6.68
N LYS A 27 -13.16 -7.12 -6.32
CA LYS A 27 -11.71 -7.13 -6.39
C LYS A 27 -11.10 -6.85 -5.03
N PHE A 28 -10.12 -7.66 -4.64
CA PHE A 28 -9.25 -7.36 -3.51
C PHE A 28 -8.01 -6.63 -4.00
N GLY A 29 -7.71 -5.53 -3.32
CA GLY A 29 -6.58 -4.67 -3.64
C GLY A 29 -5.84 -4.22 -2.40
N THR A 30 -4.64 -3.73 -2.60
CA THR A 30 -3.87 -3.02 -1.58
C THR A 30 -3.70 -1.56 -2.01
N ALA A 31 -3.32 -0.71 -1.05
CA ALA A 31 -3.08 0.69 -1.34
C ALA A 31 -1.87 1.25 -0.58
N GLY A 32 -1.15 2.16 -1.23
CA GLY A 32 -0.07 2.96 -0.65
C GLY A 32 -0.17 4.42 -1.06
N ALA A 33 0.62 5.28 -0.41
CA ALA A 33 0.79 6.68 -0.80
C ALA A 33 2.28 7.00 -0.87
N SER A 34 2.70 7.75 -1.89
CA SER A 34 4.09 8.01 -2.24
C SER A 34 5.00 8.32 -1.04
N TYR A 35 4.68 9.35 -0.27
CA TYR A 35 5.50 9.74 0.90
C TYR A 35 5.61 8.64 1.97
N GLN A 36 4.61 7.77 2.09
CA GLN A 36 4.58 6.72 3.11
C GLN A 36 5.41 5.49 2.74
N ILE A 37 5.68 5.26 1.45
CA ILE A 37 6.30 4.00 0.98
C ILE A 37 7.55 4.20 0.13
N GLU A 38 7.66 5.29 -0.64
CA GLU A 38 8.70 5.41 -1.67
C GLU A 38 10.11 5.50 -1.07
N GLY A 39 10.34 6.44 -0.14
CA GLY A 39 11.70 6.85 0.18
C GLY A 39 12.33 7.66 -0.95
N GLY A 40 13.66 7.59 -1.10
CA GLY A 40 14.41 8.27 -2.17
C GLY A 40 14.13 9.76 -2.22
N TYR A 41 14.04 10.42 -1.05
CA TYR A 41 13.41 11.74 -0.92
C TYR A 41 14.10 12.87 -1.70
N ASN A 42 15.38 12.71 -2.04
CA ASN A 42 16.18 13.69 -2.78
C ASN A 42 16.82 13.10 -4.04
N GLU A 43 16.31 11.96 -4.51
CA GLU A 43 16.85 11.25 -5.68
C GLU A 43 16.17 11.70 -6.97
N ASP A 44 16.90 11.54 -8.08
CA ASP A 44 16.43 11.79 -9.45
C ASP A 44 15.72 13.12 -9.65
N GLY A 45 16.19 14.17 -8.96
CA GLY A 45 15.69 15.53 -9.10
C GLY A 45 14.40 15.81 -8.34
N ARG A 46 13.90 14.90 -7.48
CA ARG A 46 12.74 15.15 -6.62
C ARG A 46 12.92 16.43 -5.79
N GLY A 47 11.93 17.33 -5.85
CA GLY A 47 11.85 18.49 -4.96
C GLY A 47 11.28 18.13 -3.58
N PRO A 48 11.52 18.96 -2.54
CA PRO A 48 10.94 18.74 -1.22
C PRO A 48 9.42 18.95 -1.24
N SER A 49 8.70 18.12 -0.50
CA SER A 49 7.29 18.30 -0.16
C SER A 49 7.15 18.95 1.21
N MET A 50 5.93 19.39 1.56
CA MET A 50 5.65 19.90 2.91
C MET A 50 5.96 18.88 4.01
N TRP A 51 5.74 17.58 3.74
CA TRP A 51 6.01 16.53 4.71
C TRP A 51 7.50 16.33 4.96
N ASP A 52 8.34 16.50 3.94
CA ASP A 52 9.80 16.47 4.12
C ASP A 52 10.19 17.58 5.10
N THR A 53 9.78 18.83 4.84
CA THR A 53 10.08 19.96 5.74
C THR A 53 9.52 19.77 7.14
N PHE A 54 8.26 19.33 7.26
CA PHE A 54 7.59 19.19 8.55
C PHE A 54 8.23 18.11 9.44
N SER A 55 8.55 16.94 8.87
CA SER A 55 9.06 15.80 9.61
C SER A 55 10.53 15.93 10.03
N HIS A 56 11.30 16.77 9.33
CA HIS A 56 12.70 17.06 9.70
C HIS A 56 12.85 18.04 10.86
N ILE A 57 11.76 18.65 11.35
CA ILE A 57 11.78 19.53 12.53
C ILE A 57 11.68 18.65 13.79
N PRO A 58 12.67 18.69 14.71
CA PRO A 58 12.64 17.89 15.93
C PRO A 58 11.38 18.13 16.77
N GLY A 59 10.76 17.05 17.25
CA GLY A 59 9.56 17.08 18.07
C GLY A 59 8.23 17.13 17.29
N ASN A 60 8.24 17.32 15.97
CA ASN A 60 7.01 17.30 15.16
C ASN A 60 6.47 15.89 14.93
N ILE A 61 7.34 14.88 14.95
CA ILE A 61 6.97 13.47 14.85
C ILE A 61 7.28 12.81 16.19
N LYS A 62 6.36 11.98 16.69
CA LYS A 62 6.42 11.38 18.04
C LYS A 62 7.77 10.71 18.37
N ASN A 63 8.45 10.18 17.36
CA ASN A 63 9.74 9.49 17.45
C ASN A 63 10.80 10.07 16.50
N ASP A 64 10.61 11.32 16.04
CA ASP A 64 11.52 12.02 15.12
C ASP A 64 11.86 11.25 13.82
N SER A 65 11.00 10.31 13.39
CA SER A 65 11.16 9.61 12.12
C SER A 65 10.66 10.45 10.93
N ASN A 66 11.21 10.21 9.74
CA ASN A 66 10.80 10.87 8.50
C ASN A 66 10.52 9.84 7.37
N GLY A 67 10.19 10.35 6.18
CA GLY A 67 9.89 9.55 5.00
C GLY A 67 11.09 9.30 4.09
N ASP A 68 12.32 9.55 4.53
CA ASP A 68 13.50 9.60 3.66
C ASP A 68 13.77 8.26 2.95
N ILE A 69 13.55 7.17 3.68
CA ILE A 69 13.69 5.79 3.21
C ILE A 69 12.33 5.08 3.17
N ALA A 70 11.49 5.28 4.19
CA ALA A 70 10.17 4.62 4.29
C ALA A 70 10.26 3.08 4.12
N SER A 71 9.45 2.50 3.22
CA SER A 71 9.53 1.09 2.81
C SER A 71 10.50 0.85 1.65
N ASP A 72 11.13 1.91 1.15
CA ASP A 72 12.09 1.88 0.04
C ASP A 72 11.48 1.37 -1.28
N SER A 73 10.17 1.56 -1.45
CA SER A 73 9.45 1.15 -2.66
C SER A 73 9.93 1.89 -3.91
N TYR A 74 10.62 3.04 -3.78
CA TYR A 74 11.25 3.72 -4.91
C TYR A 74 12.26 2.80 -5.61
N HIS A 75 13.07 2.08 -4.83
CA HIS A 75 14.04 1.12 -5.34
C HIS A 75 13.46 -0.29 -5.50
N LYS A 76 12.47 -0.64 -4.68
CA LYS A 76 11.96 -2.02 -4.53
C LYS A 76 10.58 -2.29 -5.13
N TYR A 77 10.08 -1.40 -5.98
CA TYR A 77 8.74 -1.55 -6.55
C TYR A 77 8.56 -2.87 -7.33
N LYS A 78 9.64 -3.44 -7.89
CA LYS A 78 9.59 -4.73 -8.61
C LYS A 78 9.33 -5.88 -7.64
N GLU A 79 10.00 -5.88 -6.49
CA GLU A 79 9.75 -6.83 -5.41
C GLU A 79 8.33 -6.65 -4.86
N ASP A 80 7.89 -5.41 -4.64
CA ASP A 80 6.53 -5.12 -4.16
C ASP A 80 5.46 -5.70 -5.09
N VAL A 81 5.59 -5.46 -6.41
CA VAL A 81 4.67 -6.01 -7.42
C VAL A 81 4.71 -7.54 -7.45
N ALA A 82 5.88 -8.15 -7.30
CA ALA A 82 6.01 -9.61 -7.24
C ALA A 82 5.30 -10.19 -6.01
N ILE A 83 5.41 -9.55 -4.84
CA ILE A 83 4.72 -9.95 -3.62
C ILE A 83 3.20 -9.82 -3.79
N LEU A 84 2.72 -8.69 -4.33
CA LEU A 84 1.29 -8.47 -4.56
C LEU A 84 0.69 -9.51 -5.50
N LYS A 85 1.43 -9.88 -6.55
CA LYS A 85 1.04 -10.96 -7.46
C LYS A 85 0.96 -12.30 -6.74
N ASN A 86 1.96 -12.63 -5.92
CA ASN A 86 1.99 -13.89 -5.17
C ASN A 86 0.87 -13.98 -4.11
N LEU A 87 0.45 -12.84 -3.56
CA LEU A 87 -0.69 -12.74 -2.64
C LEU A 87 -2.06 -12.84 -3.32
N GLY A 88 -2.12 -12.86 -4.66
CA GLY A 88 -3.38 -12.88 -5.42
C GLY A 88 -4.11 -11.54 -5.43
N VAL A 89 -3.41 -10.44 -5.18
CA VAL A 89 -3.99 -9.09 -5.22
C VAL A 89 -4.37 -8.72 -6.65
N GLN A 90 -5.59 -8.22 -6.85
CA GLN A 90 -6.16 -7.96 -8.18
C GLN A 90 -5.95 -6.51 -8.65
N PHE A 91 -5.68 -5.58 -7.75
CA PHE A 91 -5.27 -4.22 -8.09
C PHE A 91 -4.40 -3.61 -6.99
N TYR A 92 -3.54 -2.67 -7.39
CA TYR A 92 -2.72 -1.89 -6.48
C TYR A 92 -2.99 -0.41 -6.71
N ARG A 93 -3.43 0.30 -5.67
CA ARG A 93 -3.67 1.74 -5.72
C ARG A 93 -2.51 2.48 -5.06
N PHE A 94 -1.79 3.30 -5.80
CA PHE A 94 -0.76 4.17 -5.25
C PHE A 94 -1.00 5.63 -5.67
N SER A 95 -0.33 6.57 -5.00
CA SER A 95 -0.32 7.99 -5.40
C SER A 95 1.01 8.34 -6.05
N VAL A 96 1.00 9.31 -6.95
CA VAL A 96 2.22 9.88 -7.55
C VAL A 96 2.71 11.04 -6.70
N SER A 97 4.02 11.09 -6.45
CA SER A 97 4.66 12.18 -5.74
C SER A 97 4.69 13.45 -6.60
N TRP A 98 3.87 14.46 -6.27
CA TRP A 98 3.81 15.71 -7.03
C TRP A 98 5.20 16.37 -7.16
N SER A 99 5.98 16.35 -6.09
CA SER A 99 7.31 16.96 -6.07
C SER A 99 8.37 16.16 -6.83
N ARG A 100 8.09 14.91 -7.24
CA ARG A 100 8.91 14.18 -8.23
C ARG A 100 8.66 14.69 -9.64
N ILE A 101 7.39 14.95 -10.00
CA ILE A 101 7.01 15.43 -11.33
C ILE A 101 7.29 16.93 -11.50
N PHE A 102 6.81 17.74 -10.56
CA PHE A 102 6.89 19.20 -10.57
C PHE A 102 7.67 19.66 -9.33
N THR A 103 8.99 19.74 -9.48
CA THR A 103 9.95 19.88 -8.39
C THR A 103 9.84 21.19 -7.63
N ASN A 104 9.36 22.25 -8.28
CA ASN A 104 9.04 23.54 -7.66
C ASN A 104 7.54 23.71 -7.34
N GLY A 105 6.74 22.65 -7.47
CA GLY A 105 5.30 22.66 -7.23
C GLY A 105 4.45 23.22 -8.37
N THR A 106 5.06 23.75 -9.45
CA THR A 106 4.33 24.36 -10.57
C THR A 106 4.42 23.52 -11.84
N PRO A 107 3.37 23.50 -12.69
CA PRO A 107 3.35 22.69 -13.92
C PRO A 107 4.20 23.26 -15.07
N ASN A 108 4.99 24.32 -14.83
CA ASN A 108 5.74 25.02 -15.88
C ASN A 108 7.01 24.26 -16.31
N THR A 109 7.55 23.44 -15.42
CA THR A 109 8.77 22.64 -15.65
C THR A 109 8.57 21.29 -14.99
N TYR A 110 8.81 20.21 -15.72
CA TYR A 110 8.71 18.85 -15.18
C TYR A 110 10.08 18.17 -15.15
N ASN A 111 10.23 17.24 -14.22
CA ASN A 111 11.38 16.38 -14.09
C ASN A 111 11.14 15.05 -14.82
N GLN A 112 11.94 14.77 -15.84
CA GLN A 112 11.75 13.62 -16.72
C GLN A 112 12.03 12.27 -16.04
N ALA A 113 12.84 12.25 -14.98
CA ALA A 113 13.13 11.03 -14.23
C ALA A 113 12.03 10.70 -13.20
N GLY A 114 11.20 11.68 -12.86
CA GLY A 114 10.14 11.59 -11.85
C GLY A 114 8.85 10.96 -12.32
#